data_AF-A0A5B7V541-F1
#
_entry.id   AF-A0A5B7V541-F1
#
_cell.length_a   1.000
_cell.length_b   1.000
_cell.length_c   1.000
_cell.angle_alpha   90.00
_cell.angle_beta   90.00
_cell.angle_gamma   90.00
#
_symmetry.space_group_name_H-M   'P 1'
#
loop_
_entity.id
_entity.type
_entity.pdbx_description
1 polymer ?
#
loop_
_entity_poly.entity_id
_entity_poly.type
_entity_poly.pdbx_seq_one_letter_code
_entity_poly.pdbx_strand_id
1 'polypeptide(L)'
;MLSIHIAVPAGDSPHRHAEWRLLQEAHIRRLHLKRPLTPVFTPTQERFRVLAEVLGLDPDADITRDFYKVEVETVPCGEDDHPRGHPDE
;
A
#
# COMPACT_ATOMS: atom_id res chain seq x y z
N MET A 1 4.19 9.14 6.49
CA MET A 1 3.97 7.75 6.07
C MET A 1 2.61 7.64 5.42
N LEU A 2 2.49 6.96 4.28
CA LEU A 2 1.22 6.67 3.61
C LEU A 2 0.82 5.23 3.95
N SER A 3 -0.38 5.05 4.48
CA SER A 3 -0.97 3.74 4.76
C SER A 3 -2.25 3.58 3.94
N ILE A 4 -2.35 2.47 3.21
CA ILE A 4 -3.53 2.12 2.40
C ILE A 4 -3.94 0.67 2.66
N HIS A 5 -5.18 0.32 2.33
CA HIS A 5 -5.63 -1.06 2.28
C HIS A 5 -5.84 -1.46 0.82
N ILE A 6 -5.37 -2.64 0.47
CA ILE A 6 -5.57 -3.23 -0.86
C ILE A 6 -6.24 -4.58 -0.73
N ALA A 7 -7.12 -4.87 -1.69
CA ALA A 7 -7.66 -6.20 -1.92
C ALA A 7 -6.99 -6.74 -3.18
N VAL A 8 -6.40 -7.92 -3.08
CA VAL A 8 -5.64 -8.59 -4.14
C VAL A 8 -6.35 -9.90 -4.45
N PRO A 9 -6.60 -10.25 -5.72
CA PRO A 9 -7.10 -11.58 -6.05
C PRO A 9 -6.24 -12.67 -5.43
N ALA A 10 -6.87 -13.73 -4.92
CA ALA A 10 -6.14 -14.84 -4.31
C ALA A 10 -5.13 -15.42 -5.33
N GLY A 11 -3.87 -15.51 -4.93
CA GLY A 11 -2.78 -16.01 -5.79
C GLY A 11 -2.06 -14.95 -6.66
N ASP A 12 -2.55 -13.71 -6.70
CA ASP A 12 -1.84 -12.61 -7.37
C ASP A 12 -0.78 -11.95 -6.47
N SER A 13 0.22 -11.31 -7.08
CA SER A 13 1.26 -10.61 -6.33
C SER A 13 0.74 -9.30 -5.73
N PRO A 14 0.83 -9.10 -4.39
CA PRO A 14 0.37 -7.87 -3.75
C PRO A 14 1.23 -6.66 -4.14
N HIS A 15 2.46 -6.87 -4.61
CA HIS A 15 3.39 -5.79 -4.94
C HIS A 15 2.89 -4.95 -6.13
N ARG A 16 2.41 -5.59 -7.20
CA ARG A 16 1.91 -4.90 -8.39
C ARG A 16 0.68 -4.05 -8.07
N HIS A 17 -0.22 -4.58 -7.25
CA HIS A 17 -1.45 -3.88 -6.83
C HIS A 17 -1.12 -2.72 -5.88
N ALA A 18 -0.20 -2.94 -4.95
CA ALA A 18 0.25 -1.91 -4.02
C ALA A 18 0.92 -0.75 -4.75
N GLU A 19 1.82 -1.01 -5.69
CA GLU A 19 2.55 0.05 -6.39
C GLU A 19 1.59 1.03 -7.08
N TRP A 20 0.67 0.53 -7.89
CA TRP A 20 -0.30 1.37 -8.59
C TRP A 20 -1.20 2.15 -7.61
N ARG A 21 -1.67 1.48 -6.55
CA ARG A 21 -2.52 2.12 -5.53
C ARG A 21 -1.78 3.17 -4.70
N LEU A 22 -0.52 2.92 -4.35
CA LEU A 22 0.33 3.86 -3.61
C LEU A 22 0.60 5.11 -4.44
N LEU A 23 0.92 4.96 -5.73
CA LEU A 23 1.11 6.08 -6.65
C LEU A 23 -0.18 6.89 -6.82
N GLN A 24 -1.31 6.21 -7.00
CA GLN A 24 -2.63 6.85 -7.08
C GLN A 24 -2.94 7.66 -5.82
N GLU A 25 -2.76 7.08 -4.64
CA GLU A 25 -3.06 7.77 -3.37
C GLU A 25 -2.07 8.87 -3.03
N ALA A 26 -0.80 8.70 -3.37
CA ALA A 26 0.18 9.77 -3.26
C ALA A 26 -0.22 10.96 -4.13
N HIS A 27 -0.69 10.72 -5.36
CA HIS A 27 -1.18 11.78 -6.25
C HIS A 27 -2.41 12.51 -5.67
N ILE A 28 -3.43 11.76 -5.26
CA ILE A 28 -4.68 12.32 -4.70
C ILE A 28 -4.39 13.17 -3.45
N ARG A 29 -3.52 12.67 -2.56
CA ARG A 29 -3.16 13.35 -1.31
C ARG A 29 -2.02 14.37 -1.46
N ARG A 30 -1.48 14.53 -2.68
CA ARG A 30 -0.34 15.40 -2.99
C ARG A 30 0.88 15.16 -2.10
N LEU A 31 1.22 13.88 -1.90
CA LEU A 31 2.36 13.43 -1.08
C LEU A 31 3.52 12.99 -1.97
N HIS A 32 4.74 13.24 -1.52
CA HIS A 32 5.94 12.71 -2.15
C HIS A 32 6.31 11.38 -1.49
N LEU A 33 6.48 10.33 -2.29
CA LEU A 33 6.91 9.02 -1.81
C LEU A 33 8.44 8.96 -1.80
N LYS A 34 9.02 8.38 -0.74
CA LYS A 34 10.47 8.16 -0.66
C LYS A 34 10.90 7.10 -1.67
N ARG A 35 12.02 7.34 -2.35
CA ARG A 35 12.61 6.40 -3.32
C ARG A 35 13.85 5.71 -2.70
N PRO A 36 14.11 4.42 -2.98
CA PRO A 36 13.22 3.48 -3.69
C PRO A 36 11.95 3.17 -2.89
N LEU A 37 10.86 2.84 -3.58
CA LEU A 37 9.61 2.43 -2.95
C LEU A 37 9.83 1.12 -2.20
N THR A 38 9.75 1.17 -0.87
CA THR A 38 9.95 0.03 0.04
C THR A 38 8.69 -0.22 0.86
N PRO A 39 7.60 -0.70 0.23
CA PRO A 39 6.34 -0.92 0.93
C PRO A 39 6.43 -2.09 1.92
N VAL A 40 5.84 -1.90 3.10
CA VAL A 40 5.64 -2.94 4.12
C VAL A 40 4.22 -3.49 3.97
N PHE A 41 4.10 -4.81 3.81
CA PHE A 41 2.83 -5.51 3.66
C PHE A 41 2.44 -6.21 4.96
N THR A 42 1.29 -5.84 5.52
CA THR A 42 0.70 -6.51 6.68
C THR A 42 -0.59 -7.20 6.24
N PRO A 43 -0.68 -8.54 6.31
CA PRO A 43 -1.93 -9.25 6.05
C PRO A 43 -3.01 -8.83 7.04
N THR A 44 -4.20 -8.50 6.54
CA THR A 44 -5.36 -8.11 7.38
C THR A 44 -6.53 -9.08 7.26
N GLN A 45 -6.38 -10.16 6.50
CA GLN A 45 -7.41 -11.15 6.23
C GLN A 45 -8.03 -11.75 7.50
N GLU A 46 -7.22 -12.03 8.53
CA GLU A 46 -7.71 -12.57 9.80
C GLU A 46 -8.72 -11.63 10.48
N ARG A 47 -8.47 -10.32 10.44
CA ARG A 47 -9.40 -9.32 10.99
C ARG A 47 -10.72 -9.28 10.21
N PHE A 48 -10.67 -9.49 8.90
CA PHE A 48 -11.87 -9.60 8.08
C PHE A 48 -12.67 -10.88 8.36
N ARG A 49 -11.98 -12.01 8.59
CA ARG A 49 -12.66 -13.26 8.98
C ARG A 49 -13.41 -13.11 10.31
N VAL A 50 -12.76 -12.53 11.32
CA VAL A 50 -13.40 -12.28 12.63
C VAL A 50 -14.61 -11.34 12.47
N LEU A 51 -14.49 -10.29 11.64
CA LEU A 51 -15.62 -9.39 11.37
C LEU A 51 -16.77 -10.11 10.64
N ALA A 52 -16.46 -10.96 9.66
CA ALA A 52 -17.45 -11.74 8.93
C ALA A 52 -18.21 -12.69 9.87
N GLU A 53 -17.48 -13.38 10.77
CA GLU A 53 -18.07 -14.25 11.79
C GLU A 53 -19.01 -13.49 12.73
N VAL A 54 -18.62 -12.31 13.23
CA VAL A 54 -19.47 -11.44 14.07
C VAL A 54 -20.73 -10.99 13.33
N LEU A 55 -20.64 -10.76 12.02
CA LEU A 55 -21.76 -10.37 11.16
C LEU A 55 -22.63 -11.57 10.72
N GLY A 56 -22.26 -12.80 11.11
CA GLY A 56 -22.96 -14.03 10.68
C GLY A 56 -22.81 -14.33 9.19
N LEU A 57 -21.79 -13.76 8.55
CA LEU A 57 -21.41 -14.09 7.18
C LEU A 57 -20.49 -15.31 7.20
N ASP A 58 -20.63 -16.19 6.21
CA ASP A 58 -19.69 -17.30 6.03
C ASP A 58 -18.30 -16.69 5.72
N PRO A 59 -17.31 -16.86 6.60
CA PRO A 59 -16.00 -16.26 6.43
C PRO A 59 -15.23 -16.85 5.26
N ASP A 60 -15.60 -18.05 4.81
CA ASP A 60 -14.91 -18.81 3.76
C ASP A 60 -15.67 -18.84 2.43
N ALA A 61 -16.97 -18.47 2.41
CA ALA A 61 -17.82 -18.54 1.22
C ALA A 61 -17.34 -17.68 0.03
N ASP A 62 -16.55 -16.63 0.27
CA ASP A 62 -16.18 -15.67 -0.79
C ASP A 62 -14.78 -15.04 -0.61
N ILE A 63 -13.82 -15.75 0.00
CA ILE A 63 -12.42 -15.29 0.02
C ILE A 63 -11.77 -15.49 -1.36
N THR A 64 -12.25 -14.75 -2.35
CA THR A 64 -11.60 -14.61 -3.67
C THR A 64 -10.45 -13.60 -3.61
N ARG A 65 -10.29 -12.91 -2.47
CA ARG A 65 -9.33 -11.82 -2.30
C ARG A 65 -8.60 -11.89 -0.96
N ASP A 66 -7.31 -11.63 -1.02
CA ASP A 66 -6.45 -11.39 0.13
C ASP A 66 -6.40 -9.89 0.42
N PHE A 67 -6.48 -9.53 1.70
CA PHE A 67 -6.47 -8.14 2.14
C PHE A 67 -5.16 -7.82 2.82
N TYR A 68 -4.53 -6.72 2.41
CA TYR A 68 -3.28 -6.23 2.97
C TYR A 68 -3.41 -4.77 3.36
N LYS A 69 -2.87 -4.41 4.52
CA LYS A 69 -2.46 -3.05 4.83
C LYS A 69 -1.05 -2.85 4.26
N VAL A 70 -0.87 -1.80 3.49
CA VAL A 70 0.41 -1.44 2.88
C VAL A 70 0.85 -0.09 3.38
N GLU A 71 2.09 -0.01 3.84
CA GLU A 71 2.69 1.20 4.40
C GLU A 71 3.94 1.57 3.63
N VAL A 72 4.10 2.84 3.28
CA VAL A 72 5.30 3.36 2.60
C VAL A 72 5.71 4.70 3.18
N GLU A 73 7.01 4.93 3.23
CA GLU A 73 7.58 6.20 3.67
C GLU A 73 7.23 7.34 2.69
N THR A 74 6.95 8.51 3.27
CA THR A 74 6.67 9.75 2.54
C THR A 74 7.68 10.79 2.97
N VAL A 75 8.12 11.63 2.04
CA VAL A 75 8.97 12.79 2.33
C VAL A 75 8.10 14.06 2.37
N PRO A 76 8.37 14.99 3.30
CA PRO A 76 7.70 16.28 3.32
C PRO A 76 8.06 17.10 2.07
N CYS A 77 7.12 17.90 1.57
CA CYS A 77 7.41 18.83 0.47
C CYS A 77 8.52 19.80 0.91
N GLY A 78 9.66 19.80 0.20
CA GLY A 78 10.79 20.70 0.45
C GLY A 78 12.07 20.02 0.94
N GLU A 79 12.01 18.74 1.35
CA GLU A 79 13.20 17.90 1.48
C GLU A 79 13.47 17.24 0.13
N ASP A 80 13.89 18.06 -0.83
CA ASP A 80 14.45 17.56 -2.08
C ASP A 80 15.76 16.82 -1.75
N ASP A 81 15.70 15.49 -1.71
CA ASP A 81 16.83 14.61 -2.02
C ASP A 81 17.04 14.58 -3.55
N HIS A 82 16.98 15.76 -4.17
CA HIS A 82 17.58 15.94 -5.48
C HIS A 82 19.09 15.79 -5.26
N PRO A 83 19.78 14.90 -5.98
CA PRO A 83 21.22 14.98 -6.06
C PRO A 83 21.53 16.39 -6.57
N ARG A 84 21.96 17.27 -5.66
CA ARG A 84 22.40 18.61 -5.99
C ARG A 84 23.51 18.45 -7.02
N GLY A 85 23.28 18.99 -8.21
CA GLY A 85 24.24 19.32 -9.25
C GLY A 85 25.42 18.35 -9.42
N HIS A 86 25.47 17.67 -10.56
CA HIS A 86 26.78 17.53 -11.20
C HIS A 86 27.35 18.94 -11.36
N PRO A 87 28.52 19.28 -10.80
CA PRO A 87 29.21 20.49 -11.22
C PRO A 87 29.57 20.28 -12.69
N ASP A 88 29.29 21.30 -13.49
CA ASP A 88 29.76 21.40 -14.87
C ASP A 88 31.25 21.09 -14.97
N GLU A 89 31.63 20.20 -15.90
CA GLU A 89 32.94 20.18 -16.55
C GLU A 89 32.75 20.03 -18.06
#